data_AF-A0A952SU69-F1
#
_entry.id   AF-A0A952SU69-F1
#
_cell.length_a   1.000
_cell.length_b   1.000
_cell.length_c   1.000
_cell.angle_alpha   90.00
_cell.angle_beta   90.00
_cell.angle_gamma   90.00
#
_symmetry.space_group_name_H-M   'P 1'
#
loop_
_entity.id
_entity.type
_entity.pdbx_description
1 polymer ?
#
loop_
_entity_poly.entity_id
_entity_poly.type
_entity_poly.pdbx_seq_one_letter_code
_entity_poly.pdbx_strand_id
1 'polypeptide(L)'
;MGTGKQMSDAARIGVFGVIGLAGFAAIGGVYGFAAAWVPWGIINPITTIVLCFALGFVAVQTIRLSRFRSGGGAFVFAVIGTAAFMLASALVLRGVLSPGSGLGGFLADRRQQGVVLFGSFAVSGVWLVLSWIAQALLVLAVLSMTLVGESVRPYCAACGAWAWKPCWTFRLRGPSEGAVANVKAHKTLESLTMVSRGGSADRMLVCSLGVCDCGSQAVLNASLKKMVDGSEQNPGDTLLHDSPVNSATVPTLYAWAERLDPDMRGKRPSIRAIASVLLDDADVSMLDYPQGEPATRMRWSGLVYAADGRADNILTRGLRDEIVKRGPGIIAPAIALARTDGDRAFIAEACADWQRPPVWLEAWLQAAPDAFEVHLVSGIHSVKRAWDARGGGWQPKNFGLFESRLIEAEQSLHRATELRPDDPTAWAWLIYAGKGRGHELEALYEIFKQAIRRSPFFRPAHTFFLDTLAPKWGGSRAKMLEFARKASARAPAGASVHSIVAEAHVEMGCDLERSKESTLAEYLQQVGVQQELREANNKAFRSGGIAPDMETPRTRAWFAYALWQANLTDEAAEHLRIIGTTSAWGIFGPNLPFSKSSVKRARKECGVR
;
A
#
# COMPACT_ATOMS: atom_id res chain seq x y z
N MET A 1 -13.77 3.34 11.15
CA MET A 1 -13.97 2.16 10.27
C MET A 1 -12.66 1.41 10.17
N GLY A 2 -12.73 0.08 10.24
CA GLY A 2 -11.71 -0.80 10.82
C GLY A 2 -10.31 -0.79 10.21
N THR A 3 -9.33 -0.93 11.11
CA THR A 3 -7.92 -1.21 10.85
C THR A 3 -7.75 -2.55 10.13
N GLY A 4 -7.62 -2.53 8.81
CA GLY A 4 -7.35 -3.71 8.01
C GLY A 4 -5.92 -4.19 8.19
N LYS A 5 -5.72 -5.15 9.11
CA LYS A 5 -4.51 -6.00 9.18
C LYS A 5 -4.27 -6.53 7.76
N GLN A 6 -3.11 -6.24 7.17
CA GLN A 6 -2.81 -6.78 5.85
C GLN A 6 -2.63 -8.27 5.95
N MET A 7 -3.66 -8.94 5.47
CA MET A 7 -3.71 -10.36 5.31
C MET A 7 -2.59 -10.80 4.35
N SER A 8 -1.78 -11.78 4.77
CA SER A 8 -0.86 -12.49 3.88
C SER A 8 -1.62 -13.03 2.66
N ASP A 9 -0.95 -13.34 1.55
CA ASP A 9 -1.64 -13.90 0.38
C ASP A 9 -2.40 -15.19 0.77
N ALA A 10 -1.85 -16.02 1.67
CA ALA A 10 -2.56 -17.16 2.26
C ALA A 10 -3.80 -16.76 3.08
N ALA A 11 -3.70 -15.72 3.91
CA ALA A 11 -4.84 -15.23 4.68
C ALA A 11 -5.90 -14.62 3.74
N ARG A 12 -5.52 -13.86 2.71
CA ARG A 12 -6.42 -13.29 1.69
C ARG A 12 -7.15 -14.38 0.93
N ILE A 13 -6.46 -15.43 0.52
CA ILE A 13 -7.07 -16.64 -0.04
C ILE A 13 -8.08 -17.21 0.95
N GLY A 14 -7.75 -17.29 2.24
CA GLY A 14 -8.67 -17.71 3.29
C GLY A 14 -9.95 -16.84 3.38
N VAL A 15 -9.83 -15.53 3.64
CA VAL A 15 -11.03 -14.69 3.86
C VAL A 15 -11.80 -14.42 2.59
N PHE A 16 -11.14 -14.04 1.49
CA PHE A 16 -11.86 -13.77 0.26
C PHE A 16 -12.38 -15.06 -0.37
N GLY A 17 -11.70 -16.21 -0.16
CA GLY A 17 -12.24 -17.53 -0.47
C GLY A 17 -13.53 -17.82 0.29
N VAL A 18 -13.55 -17.59 1.61
CA VAL A 18 -14.77 -17.77 2.43
C VAL A 18 -15.89 -16.81 2.01
N ILE A 19 -15.59 -15.54 1.72
CA ILE A 19 -16.57 -14.57 1.22
C ILE A 19 -17.13 -15.01 -0.14
N GLY A 20 -16.28 -15.51 -1.03
CA GLY A 20 -16.70 -16.06 -2.32
C GLY A 20 -17.63 -17.27 -2.17
N LEU A 21 -17.28 -18.21 -1.28
CA LEU A 21 -18.14 -19.37 -0.96
C LEU A 21 -19.48 -18.93 -0.36
N ALA A 22 -19.48 -17.93 0.52
CA ALA A 22 -20.70 -17.35 1.06
C ALA A 22 -21.55 -16.68 -0.04
N GLY A 23 -20.92 -16.01 -1.00
CA GLY A 23 -21.59 -15.46 -2.18
C GLY A 23 -22.23 -16.54 -3.05
N PHE A 24 -21.52 -17.65 -3.33
CA PHE A 24 -22.08 -18.79 -4.06
C PHE A 24 -23.24 -19.44 -3.31
N ALA A 25 -23.13 -19.61 -1.99
CA ALA A 25 -24.20 -20.13 -1.15
C ALA A 25 -25.42 -19.18 -1.11
N ALA A 26 -25.21 -17.86 -1.04
CA ALA A 26 -26.29 -16.88 -1.08
C ALA A 26 -27.06 -16.92 -2.41
N ILE A 27 -26.35 -16.97 -3.54
CA ILE A 27 -26.96 -17.15 -4.86
C ILE A 27 -27.72 -18.48 -4.92
N GLY A 28 -27.13 -19.55 -4.37
CA GLY A 28 -27.78 -20.86 -4.24
C GLY A 28 -29.06 -20.80 -3.42
N GLY A 29 -29.07 -20.09 -2.30
CA GLY A 29 -30.25 -19.90 -1.45
C GLY A 29 -31.37 -19.11 -2.15
N VAL A 30 -31.02 -18.01 -2.83
CA VAL A 30 -31.98 -17.23 -3.64
C VAL A 30 -32.58 -18.10 -4.75
N TYR A 31 -31.75 -18.90 -5.41
CA TYR A 31 -32.19 -19.85 -6.41
C TYR A 31 -33.12 -20.92 -5.83
N GLY A 32 -32.74 -21.55 -4.71
CA GLY A 32 -33.58 -22.53 -4.01
C GLY A 32 -34.92 -21.97 -3.54
N PHE A 33 -34.94 -20.72 -3.09
CA PHE A 33 -36.17 -20.02 -2.72
C PHE A 33 -37.05 -19.78 -3.95
N ALA A 34 -36.50 -19.24 -5.04
CA ALA A 34 -37.24 -19.01 -6.28
C ALA A 34 -37.78 -20.32 -6.87
N ALA A 35 -36.99 -21.40 -6.81
CA ALA A 35 -37.36 -22.73 -7.26
C ALA A 35 -38.53 -23.35 -6.46
N ALA A 36 -38.78 -22.90 -5.22
CA ALA A 36 -39.92 -23.35 -4.43
C ALA A 36 -41.26 -22.83 -5.00
N TRP A 37 -41.25 -21.63 -5.58
CA TRP A 37 -42.44 -20.96 -6.11
C TRP A 37 -42.55 -21.10 -7.63
N VAL A 38 -41.43 -21.37 -8.31
CA VAL A 38 -41.33 -21.57 -9.76
C VAL A 38 -40.60 -22.88 -10.02
N PRO A 39 -41.27 -24.05 -9.89
CA PRO A 39 -40.61 -25.36 -9.95
C PRO A 39 -39.93 -25.63 -11.30
N TRP A 40 -40.50 -25.14 -12.40
CA TRP A 40 -39.88 -25.24 -13.73
C TRP A 40 -38.61 -24.38 -13.86
N GLY A 41 -38.39 -23.41 -12.97
CA GLY A 41 -37.16 -22.63 -12.88
C GLY A 41 -35.91 -23.48 -12.63
N ILE A 42 -36.10 -24.72 -12.11
CA ILE A 42 -35.03 -25.69 -11.91
C ILE A 42 -34.47 -26.24 -13.24
N ILE A 43 -35.30 -26.23 -14.28
CA ILE A 43 -35.00 -26.82 -15.59
C ILE A 43 -34.93 -25.73 -16.69
N ASN A 44 -35.25 -24.47 -16.35
CA ASN A 44 -35.27 -23.38 -17.31
C ASN A 44 -33.86 -22.88 -17.67
N PRO A 45 -33.50 -22.86 -18.97
CA PRO A 45 -32.19 -22.39 -19.41
C PRO A 45 -31.95 -20.90 -19.10
N ILE A 46 -32.97 -20.04 -19.14
CA ILE A 46 -32.87 -18.60 -18.87
C ILE A 46 -32.49 -18.34 -17.41
N THR A 47 -33.18 -18.99 -16.47
CA THR A 47 -32.85 -18.88 -15.03
C THR A 47 -31.42 -19.34 -14.79
N THR A 48 -31.02 -20.43 -15.45
CA THR A 48 -29.67 -20.98 -15.34
C THR A 48 -28.62 -20.03 -15.94
N ILE A 49 -28.90 -19.36 -17.05
CA ILE A 49 -28.02 -18.34 -17.66
C ILE A 49 -27.84 -17.14 -16.73
N VAL A 50 -28.92 -16.59 -16.16
CA VAL A 50 -28.85 -15.44 -15.23
C VAL A 50 -28.03 -15.78 -13.99
N LEU A 51 -28.22 -16.99 -13.44
CA LEU A 51 -27.42 -17.48 -12.31
C LEU A 51 -25.95 -17.63 -12.67
N CYS A 52 -25.65 -18.10 -13.87
CA CYS A 52 -24.27 -18.24 -14.35
C CYS A 52 -23.55 -16.88 -14.44
N PHE A 53 -24.24 -15.79 -14.82
CA PHE A 53 -23.67 -14.44 -14.76
C PHE A 53 -23.38 -13.97 -13.33
N ALA A 54 -24.32 -14.20 -12.40
CA ALA A 54 -24.13 -13.82 -10.99
C ALA A 54 -22.99 -14.61 -10.34
N LEU A 55 -22.93 -15.93 -10.58
CA LEU A 55 -21.86 -16.82 -10.12
C LEU A 55 -20.52 -16.43 -10.74
N GLY A 56 -20.49 -16.15 -12.05
CA GLY A 56 -19.30 -15.66 -12.75
C GLY A 56 -18.79 -14.33 -12.16
N PHE A 57 -19.69 -13.39 -11.86
CA PHE A 57 -19.30 -12.13 -11.23
C PHE A 57 -18.67 -12.34 -9.85
N VAL A 58 -19.32 -13.13 -8.97
CA VAL A 58 -18.77 -13.45 -7.64
C VAL A 58 -17.43 -14.17 -7.76
N ALA A 59 -17.28 -15.08 -8.72
CA ALA A 59 -16.04 -15.79 -9.00
C ALA A 59 -14.90 -14.83 -9.39
N VAL A 60 -15.14 -13.91 -10.33
CA VAL A 60 -14.16 -12.90 -10.76
C VAL A 60 -13.73 -12.02 -9.58
N GLN A 61 -14.69 -11.51 -8.79
CA GLN A 61 -14.36 -10.67 -7.64
C GLN A 61 -13.56 -11.45 -6.59
N THR A 62 -13.93 -12.71 -6.34
CA THR A 62 -13.24 -13.58 -5.40
C THR A 62 -11.79 -13.77 -5.78
N ILE A 63 -11.46 -14.05 -7.05
CA ILE A 63 -10.06 -14.21 -7.48
C ILE A 63 -9.30 -12.89 -7.43
N ARG A 64 -9.89 -11.80 -7.88
CA ARG A 64 -9.23 -10.49 -7.88
C ARG A 64 -8.85 -10.05 -6.46
N LEU A 65 -9.72 -10.29 -5.50
CA LEU A 65 -9.51 -9.94 -4.10
C LEU A 65 -8.58 -10.93 -3.37
N SER A 66 -8.72 -12.23 -3.65
CA SER A 66 -7.90 -13.30 -3.04
C SER A 66 -6.48 -13.39 -3.58
N ARG A 67 -6.22 -12.88 -4.80
CA ARG A 67 -4.93 -13.01 -5.50
C ARG A 67 -4.54 -14.47 -5.72
N PHE A 68 -5.50 -15.30 -6.11
CA PHE A 68 -5.28 -16.71 -6.38
C PHE A 68 -4.32 -16.90 -7.58
N ARG A 69 -3.17 -17.57 -7.39
CA ARG A 69 -2.08 -17.69 -8.40
C ARG A 69 -1.90 -19.08 -9.01
N SER A 70 -2.80 -20.03 -8.72
CA SER A 70 -2.70 -21.40 -9.26
C SER A 70 -4.00 -21.84 -9.91
N GLY A 71 -3.91 -22.27 -11.18
CA GLY A 71 -5.04 -22.84 -11.91
C GLY A 71 -5.61 -24.08 -11.22
N GLY A 72 -4.74 -24.94 -10.66
CA GLY A 72 -5.16 -26.13 -9.92
C GLY A 72 -5.98 -25.79 -8.66
N GLY A 73 -5.55 -24.81 -7.86
CA GLY A 73 -6.32 -24.42 -6.68
C GLY A 73 -7.60 -23.64 -7.04
N ALA A 74 -7.60 -22.90 -8.16
CA ALA A 74 -8.80 -22.21 -8.66
C ALA A 74 -9.86 -23.22 -9.12
N PHE A 75 -9.45 -24.33 -9.74
CA PHE A 75 -10.34 -25.44 -10.08
C PHE A 75 -10.92 -26.12 -8.84
N VAL A 76 -10.10 -26.42 -7.83
CA VAL A 76 -10.58 -26.96 -6.55
C VAL A 76 -11.59 -26.00 -5.90
N PHE A 77 -11.32 -24.70 -5.93
CA PHE A 77 -12.25 -23.69 -5.44
C PHE A 77 -13.56 -23.66 -6.24
N ALA A 78 -13.52 -23.86 -7.56
CA ALA A 78 -14.71 -23.97 -8.41
C ALA A 78 -15.58 -25.18 -8.02
N VAL A 79 -14.95 -26.32 -7.71
CA VAL A 79 -15.65 -27.52 -7.23
C VAL A 79 -16.33 -27.25 -5.89
N ILE A 80 -15.61 -26.68 -4.93
CA ILE A 80 -16.16 -26.33 -3.61
C ILE A 80 -17.28 -25.30 -3.74
N GLY A 81 -17.11 -24.29 -4.58
CA GLY A 81 -18.13 -23.28 -4.86
C GLY A 81 -19.39 -23.85 -5.49
N THR A 82 -19.24 -24.80 -6.41
CA THR A 82 -20.36 -25.52 -7.02
C THR A 82 -21.13 -26.34 -5.97
N ALA A 83 -20.41 -27.04 -5.08
CA ALA A 83 -21.01 -27.78 -3.97
C ALA A 83 -21.74 -26.85 -2.99
N ALA A 84 -21.16 -25.70 -2.65
CA ALA A 84 -21.77 -24.70 -1.76
C ALA A 84 -23.08 -24.13 -2.35
N PHE A 85 -23.07 -23.80 -3.65
CA PHE A 85 -24.27 -23.37 -4.37
C PHE A 85 -25.38 -24.44 -4.32
N MET A 86 -25.04 -25.69 -4.68
CA MET A 86 -26.01 -26.80 -4.73
C MET A 86 -26.59 -27.13 -3.36
N LEU A 87 -25.74 -27.18 -2.33
CA LEU A 87 -26.17 -27.48 -0.96
C LEU A 87 -27.09 -26.38 -0.41
N ALA A 88 -26.73 -25.11 -0.59
CA ALA A 88 -27.55 -23.99 -0.12
C ALA A 88 -28.92 -23.97 -0.81
N SER A 89 -28.96 -24.21 -2.12
CA SER A 89 -30.20 -24.35 -2.88
C SER A 89 -31.09 -25.46 -2.32
N ALA A 90 -30.53 -26.65 -2.11
CA ALA A 90 -31.28 -27.79 -1.59
C ALA A 90 -31.80 -27.57 -0.17
N LEU A 91 -31.01 -26.92 0.70
CA LEU A 91 -31.41 -26.62 2.08
C LEU A 91 -32.54 -25.60 2.17
N VAL A 92 -32.49 -24.54 1.35
CA VAL A 92 -33.57 -23.54 1.29
C VAL A 92 -34.84 -24.15 0.70
N LEU A 93 -34.72 -24.89 -0.40
CA LEU A 93 -35.86 -25.56 -1.03
C LEU A 93 -36.53 -26.54 -0.05
N ARG A 94 -35.74 -27.31 0.71
CA ARG A 94 -36.24 -28.18 1.79
C ARG A 94 -36.96 -27.38 2.88
N GLY A 95 -36.36 -26.28 3.33
CA GLY A 95 -36.94 -25.44 4.38
C GLY A 95 -38.29 -24.84 3.99
N VAL A 96 -38.48 -24.48 2.73
CA VAL A 96 -39.73 -23.92 2.22
C VAL A 96 -40.79 -25.00 1.98
N LEU A 97 -40.41 -26.13 1.38
CA LEU A 97 -41.38 -27.10 0.87
C LEU A 97 -41.65 -28.28 1.81
N SER A 98 -40.73 -28.60 2.72
CA SER A 98 -40.84 -29.72 3.66
C SER A 98 -40.12 -29.41 4.97
N PRO A 99 -40.57 -28.39 5.73
CA PRO A 99 -40.01 -28.05 7.02
C PRO A 99 -40.20 -29.22 8.00
N GLY A 100 -39.10 -29.92 8.32
CA GLY A 100 -39.09 -31.06 9.25
C GLY A 100 -38.51 -32.36 8.69
N SER A 101 -38.38 -32.49 7.37
CA SER A 101 -37.72 -33.65 6.76
C SER A 101 -36.19 -33.52 6.78
N GLY A 102 -35.47 -34.64 6.92
CA GLY A 102 -34.01 -34.67 6.70
C GLY A 102 -33.68 -34.44 5.22
N LEU A 103 -32.48 -33.91 4.91
CA LEU A 103 -32.08 -33.60 3.53
C LEU A 103 -32.17 -34.82 2.59
N GLY A 104 -31.73 -35.99 3.05
CA GLY A 104 -31.83 -37.23 2.28
C GLY A 104 -33.27 -37.66 2.00
N GLY A 105 -34.16 -37.51 2.99
CA GLY A 105 -35.59 -37.80 2.84
C GLY A 105 -36.27 -36.84 1.87
N PHE A 106 -35.96 -35.55 1.96
CA PHE A 106 -36.46 -34.54 1.03
C PHE A 106 -36.03 -34.81 -0.43
N LEU A 107 -34.75 -35.14 -0.65
CA LEU A 107 -34.26 -35.44 -2.00
C LEU A 107 -34.88 -36.72 -2.56
N ALA A 108 -35.09 -37.75 -1.72
CA ALA A 108 -35.77 -38.98 -2.12
C ALA A 108 -37.23 -38.73 -2.49
N ASP A 109 -37.94 -37.94 -1.69
CA ASP A 109 -39.32 -37.53 -1.94
C ASP A 109 -39.45 -36.73 -3.24
N ARG A 110 -38.57 -35.75 -3.47
CA ARG A 110 -38.53 -34.98 -4.73
C ARG A 110 -38.25 -35.85 -5.93
N ARG A 111 -37.36 -36.84 -5.80
CA ARG A 111 -37.08 -37.82 -6.85
C ARG A 111 -38.33 -38.65 -7.18
N GLN A 112 -39.16 -38.98 -6.20
CA GLN A 112 -40.38 -39.76 -6.42
C GLN A 112 -41.53 -38.92 -6.98
N GLN A 113 -41.81 -37.76 -6.39
CA GLN A 113 -42.92 -36.88 -6.76
C GLN A 113 -42.67 -36.13 -8.07
N GLY A 114 -41.40 -35.85 -8.40
CA GLY A 114 -41.02 -35.10 -9.60
C GLY A 114 -41.34 -33.61 -9.54
N VAL A 115 -41.13 -32.93 -10.66
CA VAL A 115 -41.39 -31.50 -10.86
C VAL A 115 -42.22 -31.30 -12.11
N VAL A 116 -43.37 -30.63 -11.99
CA VAL A 116 -44.25 -30.33 -13.13
C VAL A 116 -43.74 -29.12 -13.91
N LEU A 117 -43.51 -29.31 -15.21
CA LEU A 117 -43.19 -28.30 -16.20
C LEU A 117 -44.46 -27.88 -16.95
N PHE A 118 -44.64 -26.56 -17.11
CA PHE A 118 -45.70 -25.95 -17.94
C PHE A 118 -47.10 -26.57 -17.71
N GLY A 119 -47.42 -26.85 -16.45
CA GLY A 119 -48.74 -27.34 -16.02
C GLY A 119 -49.12 -28.76 -16.44
N SER A 120 -48.30 -29.49 -17.21
CA SER A 120 -48.72 -30.79 -17.78
C SER A 120 -47.64 -31.87 -17.88
N PHE A 121 -46.35 -31.54 -17.78
CA PHE A 121 -45.25 -32.50 -17.98
C PHE A 121 -44.41 -32.68 -16.72
N ALA A 122 -44.49 -33.82 -16.04
CA ALA A 122 -43.72 -34.08 -14.81
C ALA A 122 -42.37 -34.74 -15.10
N VAL A 123 -41.28 -34.14 -14.63
CA VAL A 123 -39.93 -34.72 -14.64
C VAL A 123 -39.65 -35.35 -13.27
N SER A 124 -39.54 -36.67 -13.21
CA SER A 124 -39.31 -37.43 -11.97
C SER A 124 -38.22 -38.49 -12.13
N GLY A 125 -37.90 -39.18 -11.03
CA GLY A 125 -37.01 -40.34 -11.03
C GLY A 125 -35.60 -39.99 -11.49
N VAL A 126 -35.07 -40.78 -12.42
CA VAL A 126 -33.70 -40.62 -12.95
C VAL A 126 -33.55 -39.32 -13.75
N TRP A 127 -34.60 -38.88 -14.45
CA TRP A 127 -34.55 -37.69 -15.30
C TRP A 127 -34.39 -36.39 -14.49
N LEU A 128 -35.00 -36.30 -13.32
CA LEU A 128 -34.81 -35.17 -12.41
C LEU A 128 -33.37 -35.12 -11.88
N VAL A 129 -32.81 -36.28 -11.52
CA VAL A 129 -31.41 -36.39 -11.06
C VAL A 129 -30.43 -36.00 -12.17
N LEU A 130 -30.66 -36.45 -13.41
CA LEU A 130 -29.85 -36.06 -14.56
C LEU A 130 -29.92 -34.56 -14.83
N SER A 131 -31.09 -33.93 -14.65
CA SER A 131 -31.23 -32.48 -14.76
C SER A 131 -30.40 -31.73 -13.71
N TRP A 132 -30.39 -32.18 -12.46
CA TRP A 132 -29.55 -31.59 -11.40
C TRP A 132 -28.05 -31.79 -11.66
N ILE A 133 -27.66 -32.96 -12.17
CA ILE A 133 -26.28 -33.22 -12.58
C ILE A 133 -25.88 -32.28 -13.73
N ALA A 134 -26.72 -32.15 -14.75
CA ALA A 134 -26.47 -31.24 -15.87
C ALA A 134 -26.32 -29.78 -15.39
N GLN A 135 -27.14 -29.36 -14.44
CA GLN A 135 -27.02 -28.03 -13.83
C GLN A 135 -25.73 -27.88 -13.02
N ALA A 136 -25.32 -28.90 -12.25
CA ALA A 136 -24.07 -28.89 -11.50
C ALA A 136 -22.86 -28.79 -12.43
N LEU A 137 -22.87 -29.55 -13.52
CA LEU A 137 -21.82 -29.52 -14.54
C LEU A 137 -21.75 -28.18 -15.25
N LEU A 138 -22.89 -27.55 -15.54
CA LEU A 138 -22.91 -26.23 -16.16
C LEU A 138 -22.35 -25.14 -15.22
N VAL A 139 -22.76 -25.16 -13.94
CA VAL A 139 -22.20 -24.25 -12.92
C VAL A 139 -20.70 -24.48 -12.76
N LEU A 140 -20.27 -25.75 -12.67
CA LEU A 140 -18.86 -26.10 -12.56
C LEU A 140 -18.07 -25.64 -13.80
N ALA A 141 -18.61 -25.81 -15.00
CA ALA A 141 -17.98 -25.36 -16.24
C ALA A 141 -17.79 -23.83 -16.24
N VAL A 142 -18.85 -23.07 -15.91
CA VAL A 142 -18.80 -21.60 -15.84
C VAL A 142 -17.79 -21.14 -14.78
N LEU A 143 -17.86 -21.70 -13.57
CA LEU A 143 -16.93 -21.37 -12.49
C LEU A 143 -15.50 -21.76 -12.84
N SER A 144 -15.27 -22.94 -13.43
CA SER A 144 -13.93 -23.39 -13.80
C SER A 144 -13.33 -22.51 -14.90
N MET A 145 -14.08 -22.22 -15.96
CA MET A 145 -13.61 -21.35 -17.05
C MET A 145 -13.27 -19.94 -16.53
N THR A 146 -14.13 -19.40 -15.67
CA THR A 146 -13.94 -18.05 -15.11
C THR A 146 -12.78 -18.02 -14.10
N LEU A 147 -12.77 -18.97 -13.16
CA LEU A 147 -11.80 -18.98 -12.08
C LEU A 147 -10.40 -19.36 -12.57
N VAL A 148 -10.28 -20.43 -13.35
CA VAL A 148 -8.99 -20.84 -13.90
C VAL A 148 -8.46 -19.75 -14.84
N GLY A 149 -9.32 -19.21 -15.72
CA GLY A 149 -8.95 -18.14 -16.66
C GLY A 149 -8.53 -16.82 -16.01
N GLU A 150 -9.01 -16.50 -14.81
CA GLU A 150 -8.55 -15.33 -14.04
C GLU A 150 -7.30 -15.63 -13.21
N SER A 151 -7.14 -16.86 -12.68
CA SER A 151 -6.05 -17.24 -11.76
C SER A 151 -4.66 -17.37 -12.39
N VAL A 152 -4.59 -17.52 -13.71
CA VAL A 152 -3.32 -17.66 -14.45
C VAL A 152 -2.78 -16.30 -14.91
N ARG A 153 -3.52 -15.21 -14.70
CA ARG A 153 -3.18 -13.89 -15.23
C ARG A 153 -1.95 -13.25 -14.52
N PRO A 154 -1.08 -12.53 -15.23
CA PRO A 154 -0.02 -11.75 -14.62
C PRO A 154 -0.60 -10.53 -13.88
N TYR A 155 -0.22 -10.36 -12.62
CA TYR A 155 -0.68 -9.28 -11.74
C TYR A 155 0.36 -8.16 -11.67
N CYS A 156 -0.05 -6.95 -12.06
CA CYS A 156 0.79 -5.77 -11.92
C CYS A 156 0.71 -5.22 -10.50
N ALA A 157 1.81 -5.35 -9.75
CA ALA A 157 1.91 -4.80 -8.41
C ALA A 157 1.92 -3.26 -8.38
N ALA A 158 2.32 -2.60 -9.47
CA ALA A 158 2.42 -1.14 -9.55
C ALA A 158 1.06 -0.44 -9.64
N CYS A 159 0.14 -0.92 -10.49
CA CYS A 159 -1.22 -0.36 -10.60
C CYS A 159 -2.30 -1.22 -9.92
N GLY A 160 -1.96 -2.38 -9.37
CA GLY A 160 -2.90 -3.28 -8.72
C GLY A 160 -3.92 -3.91 -9.66
N ALA A 161 -3.68 -3.86 -10.97
CA ALA A 161 -4.53 -4.43 -12.01
C ALA A 161 -3.94 -5.71 -12.60
N TRP A 162 -4.82 -6.60 -13.07
CA TRP A 162 -4.43 -7.78 -13.83
C TRP A 162 -4.18 -7.39 -15.28
N ALA A 163 -3.04 -7.77 -15.83
CA ALA A 163 -2.63 -7.37 -17.18
C ALA A 163 -3.31 -8.25 -18.24
N TRP A 164 -4.49 -7.88 -18.76
CA TRP A 164 -5.10 -8.63 -19.87
C TRP A 164 -6.21 -7.95 -20.68
N LYS A 165 -6.11 -6.65 -20.98
CA LYS A 165 -6.72 -6.19 -22.24
C LYS A 165 -5.65 -6.32 -23.32
N PRO A 166 -5.68 -7.36 -24.20
CA PRO A 166 -4.83 -7.36 -25.37
C PRO A 166 -5.15 -6.08 -26.15
N CYS A 167 -4.23 -5.13 -26.08
CA CYS A 167 -4.37 -3.82 -26.69
C CYS A 167 -3.68 -3.80 -28.06
N TRP A 168 -2.87 -4.82 -28.34
CA TRP A 168 -2.11 -4.92 -29.58
C TRP A 168 -2.00 -6.37 -30.02
N THR A 169 -2.70 -6.71 -31.11
CA THR A 169 -2.76 -8.06 -31.68
C THR A 169 -2.45 -7.98 -33.16
N PHE A 170 -1.50 -8.80 -33.63
CA PHE A 170 -1.15 -8.91 -35.05
C PHE A 170 -1.12 -10.38 -35.49
N ARG A 171 -1.31 -10.58 -36.80
CA ARG A 171 -1.53 -11.89 -37.41
C ARG A 171 -0.59 -12.10 -38.59
N LEU A 172 0.05 -13.26 -38.64
CA LEU A 172 0.93 -13.66 -39.71
C LEU A 172 0.39 -14.94 -40.38
N ARG A 173 0.06 -14.84 -41.67
CA ARG A 173 -0.38 -15.99 -42.48
C ARG A 173 0.83 -16.70 -43.08
N GLY A 174 0.82 -18.03 -43.04
CA GLY A 174 1.89 -18.88 -43.60
C GLY A 174 3.25 -18.75 -42.90
N PRO A 175 3.34 -18.96 -41.58
CA PRO A 175 4.61 -18.91 -40.87
C PRO A 175 5.52 -20.07 -41.32
N SER A 176 6.81 -19.79 -41.55
CA SER A 176 7.80 -20.79 -41.99
C SER A 176 7.93 -21.94 -40.97
N GLU A 177 7.81 -23.19 -41.43
CA GLU A 177 7.74 -24.37 -40.55
C GLU A 177 8.99 -24.56 -39.68
N GLY A 178 10.19 -24.33 -40.24
CA GLY A 178 11.44 -24.40 -39.48
C GLY A 178 11.54 -23.39 -38.34
N ALA A 179 11.04 -22.16 -38.55
CA ALA A 179 11.02 -21.14 -37.49
C ALA A 179 9.96 -21.45 -36.42
N VAL A 180 8.80 -22.01 -36.81
CA VAL A 180 7.78 -22.47 -35.85
C VAL A 180 8.32 -23.61 -34.99
N ALA A 181 9.06 -24.57 -35.57
CA ALA A 181 9.73 -25.63 -34.83
C ALA A 181 10.77 -25.06 -33.84
N ASN A 182 11.53 -24.05 -34.26
CA ASN A 182 12.51 -23.37 -33.40
C ASN A 182 11.83 -22.67 -32.19
N VAL A 183 10.68 -22.01 -32.41
CA VAL A 183 9.89 -21.41 -31.33
C VAL A 183 9.35 -22.47 -30.38
N LYS A 184 8.84 -23.61 -30.90
CA LYS A 184 8.36 -24.73 -30.08
C LYS A 184 9.48 -25.31 -29.19
N ALA A 185 10.72 -25.35 -29.68
CA ALA A 185 11.87 -25.86 -28.97
C ALA A 185 12.36 -24.91 -27.85
N HIS A 186 12.51 -23.61 -28.14
CA HIS A 186 13.17 -22.67 -27.23
C HIS A 186 12.21 -21.82 -26.39
N LYS A 187 10.98 -21.60 -26.87
CA LYS A 187 9.94 -20.81 -26.17
C LYS A 187 10.43 -19.44 -25.69
N THR A 188 11.28 -18.77 -26.48
CA THR A 188 11.79 -17.42 -26.19
C THR A 188 11.23 -16.38 -27.15
N LEU A 189 11.20 -15.12 -26.72
CA LEU A 189 10.84 -13.97 -27.57
C LEU A 189 11.77 -13.85 -28.79
N GLU A 190 13.06 -14.11 -28.61
CA GLU A 190 14.06 -14.07 -29.70
C GLU A 190 13.72 -15.06 -30.80
N SER A 191 13.42 -16.31 -30.44
CA SER A 191 13.00 -17.34 -31.40
C SER A 191 11.73 -16.95 -32.17
N LEU A 192 10.81 -16.23 -31.52
CA LEU A 192 9.57 -15.75 -32.15
C LEU A 192 9.85 -14.64 -33.17
N THR A 193 10.71 -13.68 -32.83
CA THR A 193 11.05 -12.56 -33.72
C THR A 193 11.84 -12.96 -34.97
N MET A 194 12.25 -14.23 -35.07
CA MET A 194 12.87 -14.83 -36.26
C MET A 194 11.85 -15.44 -37.23
N VAL A 195 10.58 -15.57 -36.84
CA VAL A 195 9.54 -16.16 -37.70
C VAL A 195 9.22 -15.21 -38.85
N SER A 196 9.23 -15.74 -40.08
CA SER A 196 8.92 -15.01 -41.31
C SER A 196 7.84 -15.72 -42.13
N ARG A 197 7.38 -15.09 -43.21
CA ARG A 197 6.47 -15.70 -44.18
C ARG A 197 7.25 -16.76 -44.97
N GLY A 198 6.66 -17.92 -45.21
CA GLY A 198 7.29 -18.97 -46.01
C GLY A 198 6.80 -20.39 -45.76
N GLY A 199 5.69 -20.56 -45.02
CA GLY A 199 5.04 -21.84 -44.79
C GLY A 199 3.63 -21.91 -45.39
N SER A 200 2.89 -22.96 -45.04
CA SER A 200 1.57 -23.23 -45.61
C SER A 200 0.51 -22.17 -45.26
N ALA A 201 -0.25 -21.74 -46.26
CA ALA A 201 -1.26 -20.67 -46.15
C ALA A 201 -2.49 -21.05 -45.29
N ASP A 202 -2.60 -22.32 -44.89
CA ASP A 202 -3.61 -22.87 -43.97
C ASP A 202 -3.25 -22.66 -42.49
N ARG A 203 -2.07 -22.09 -42.19
CA ARG A 203 -1.63 -21.78 -40.83
C ARG A 203 -1.53 -20.27 -40.59
N MET A 204 -1.93 -19.84 -39.40
CA MET A 204 -1.87 -18.45 -38.96
C MET A 204 -1.22 -18.36 -37.59
N LEU A 205 -0.18 -17.54 -37.46
CA LEU A 205 0.39 -17.17 -36.18
C LEU A 205 -0.33 -15.92 -35.66
N VAL A 206 -0.91 -16.00 -34.46
CA VAL A 206 -1.58 -14.90 -33.78
C VAL A 206 -0.76 -14.51 -32.56
N CYS A 207 -0.29 -13.26 -32.53
CA CYS A 207 0.46 -12.70 -31.41
C CYS A 207 -0.35 -11.59 -30.74
N SER A 208 -0.52 -11.66 -29.42
CA SER A 208 -1.27 -10.68 -28.64
C SER A 208 -0.44 -10.18 -27.47
N LEU A 209 -0.25 -8.87 -27.40
CA LEU A 209 0.44 -8.17 -26.33
C LEU A 209 -0.59 -7.53 -25.39
N GLY A 210 -0.59 -7.97 -24.14
CA GLY A 210 -1.35 -7.35 -23.05
C GLY A 210 -0.44 -6.42 -22.25
N VAL A 211 -0.92 -5.23 -21.94
CA VAL A 211 -0.19 -4.23 -21.13
C VAL A 211 -1.10 -3.80 -19.98
N CYS A 212 -0.52 -3.59 -18.79
CA CYS A 212 -1.25 -3.04 -17.66
C CYS A 212 -1.52 -1.53 -17.83
N ASP A 213 -2.50 -0.98 -17.09
CA ASP A 213 -2.89 0.44 -17.22
C ASP A 213 -1.73 1.43 -17.01
N CYS A 214 -0.71 1.08 -16.22
CA CYS A 214 0.47 1.92 -15.99
C CYS A 214 1.65 1.65 -16.95
N GLY A 215 1.55 0.67 -17.85
CA GLY A 215 2.61 0.35 -18.81
C GLY A 215 3.86 -0.30 -18.22
N SER A 216 3.85 -0.67 -16.93
CA SER A 216 5.01 -1.21 -16.21
C SER A 216 5.21 -2.72 -16.37
N GLN A 217 4.18 -3.43 -16.84
CA GLN A 217 4.22 -4.86 -17.15
C GLN A 217 3.53 -5.10 -18.48
N ALA A 218 4.17 -5.91 -19.32
CA ALA A 218 3.61 -6.36 -20.58
C ALA A 218 3.87 -7.86 -20.74
N VAL A 219 2.89 -8.57 -21.31
CA VAL A 219 2.98 -10.01 -21.58
C VAL A 219 2.54 -10.32 -22.99
N LEU A 220 3.32 -11.18 -23.64
CA LEU A 220 3.09 -11.63 -25.00
C LEU A 220 2.59 -13.07 -25.00
N ASN A 221 1.49 -13.27 -25.71
CA ASN A 221 0.93 -14.58 -26.01
C ASN A 221 1.04 -14.83 -27.52
N ALA A 222 1.49 -16.02 -27.90
CA ALA A 222 1.59 -16.42 -29.31
C ALA A 222 0.96 -17.81 -29.51
N SER A 223 0.05 -17.93 -30.47
CA SER A 223 -0.59 -19.20 -30.82
C SER A 223 -0.61 -19.42 -32.33
N LEU A 224 -0.49 -20.68 -32.75
CA LEU A 224 -0.60 -21.12 -34.12
C LEU A 224 -1.99 -21.71 -34.34
N LYS A 225 -2.76 -21.11 -35.23
CA LYS A 225 -4.12 -21.52 -35.58
C LYS A 225 -4.18 -22.12 -36.98
N LYS A 226 -5.13 -23.02 -37.18
CA LYS A 226 -5.49 -23.53 -38.51
C LYS A 226 -6.58 -22.65 -39.11
N MET A 227 -6.44 -22.36 -40.40
CA MET A 227 -7.40 -21.62 -41.20
C MET A 227 -8.27 -22.61 -41.97
N VAL A 228 -9.59 -22.54 -41.77
CA VAL A 228 -10.58 -23.32 -42.52
C VAL A 228 -11.61 -22.34 -43.07
N ASP A 229 -11.79 -22.34 -44.39
CA ASP A 229 -12.72 -21.45 -45.11
C ASP A 229 -12.57 -19.95 -44.77
N GLY A 230 -11.33 -19.50 -44.58
CA GLY A 230 -11.02 -18.11 -44.24
C GLY A 230 -11.27 -17.73 -42.78
N SER A 231 -11.70 -18.67 -41.93
CA SER A 231 -11.94 -18.47 -40.50
C SER A 231 -10.87 -19.13 -39.62
N GLU A 232 -10.57 -18.50 -38.48
CA GLU A 232 -9.66 -19.03 -37.46
C GLU A 232 -10.36 -20.14 -36.65
N GLN A 233 -9.84 -21.37 -36.68
CA GLN A 233 -10.31 -22.41 -35.75
C GLN A 233 -9.65 -22.29 -34.37
N ASN A 234 -10.47 -22.46 -33.32
CA ASN A 234 -10.02 -22.61 -31.94
C ASN A 234 -10.32 -24.05 -31.47
N PRO A 235 -9.50 -24.66 -30.59
CA PRO A 235 -8.25 -24.11 -30.02
C PRO A 235 -7.06 -24.22 -30.98
N GLY A 236 -6.12 -23.27 -30.89
CA GLY A 236 -4.84 -23.31 -31.60
C GLY A 236 -3.71 -23.89 -30.75
N ASP A 237 -2.59 -24.22 -31.38
CA ASP A 237 -1.34 -24.64 -30.73
C ASP A 237 -0.70 -23.45 -30.01
N THR A 238 -0.66 -23.45 -28.68
CA THR A 238 0.04 -22.40 -27.91
C THR A 238 1.55 -22.53 -28.07
N LEU A 239 2.21 -21.48 -28.58
CA LEU A 239 3.65 -21.42 -28.75
C LEU A 239 4.33 -20.69 -27.59
N LEU A 240 3.78 -19.54 -27.21
CA LEU A 240 4.21 -18.75 -26.05
C LEU A 240 2.99 -18.40 -25.21
N HIS A 241 3.11 -18.59 -23.91
CA HIS A 241 2.08 -18.27 -22.93
C HIS A 241 2.66 -17.32 -21.89
N ASP A 242 2.06 -16.15 -21.73
CA ASP A 242 2.44 -15.10 -20.77
C ASP A 242 3.94 -14.79 -20.73
N SER A 243 4.58 -14.73 -21.91
CA SER A 243 6.00 -14.43 -22.01
C SER A 243 6.23 -12.95 -21.66
N PRO A 244 7.09 -12.62 -20.68
CA PRO A 244 7.27 -11.24 -20.24
C PRO A 244 7.96 -10.40 -21.33
N VAL A 245 7.45 -9.20 -21.56
CA VAL A 245 8.04 -8.20 -22.46
C VAL A 245 8.43 -6.98 -21.64
N ASN A 246 9.67 -6.53 -21.80
CA ASN A 246 10.21 -5.38 -21.08
C ASN A 246 10.63 -4.29 -22.07
N SER A 247 10.98 -3.12 -21.55
CA SER A 247 11.39 -1.97 -22.39
C SER A 247 12.64 -2.22 -23.26
N ALA A 248 13.50 -3.17 -22.90
CA ALA A 248 14.67 -3.52 -23.70
C ALA A 248 14.31 -4.44 -24.89
N THR A 249 13.34 -5.33 -24.70
CA THR A 249 12.93 -6.31 -25.72
C THR A 249 11.76 -5.83 -26.59
N VAL A 250 10.99 -4.85 -26.11
CA VAL A 250 9.83 -4.31 -26.82
C VAL A 250 10.17 -3.67 -28.19
N PRO A 251 11.31 -2.97 -28.40
CA PRO A 251 11.60 -2.36 -29.70
C PRO A 251 11.83 -3.41 -30.78
N THR A 252 12.49 -4.53 -30.44
CA THR A 252 12.70 -5.67 -31.34
C THR A 252 11.37 -6.31 -31.73
N LEU A 253 10.44 -6.47 -30.77
CA LEU A 253 9.10 -6.98 -31.02
C LEU A 253 8.30 -6.03 -31.94
N TYR A 254 8.37 -4.71 -31.71
CA TYR A 254 7.72 -3.71 -32.57
C TYR A 254 8.27 -3.73 -33.99
N ALA A 255 9.59 -3.68 -34.14
CA ALA A 255 10.23 -3.72 -35.46
C ALA A 255 9.90 -5.02 -36.21
N TRP A 256 9.85 -6.16 -35.51
CA TRP A 256 9.45 -7.41 -36.14
C TRP A 256 7.98 -7.40 -36.60
N ALA A 257 7.04 -7.01 -35.74
CA ALA A 257 5.62 -6.98 -36.08
C ALA A 257 5.33 -5.99 -37.23
N GLU A 258 5.96 -4.81 -37.22
CA GLU A 258 5.75 -3.76 -38.23
C GLU A 258 6.31 -4.10 -39.60
N ARG A 259 7.39 -4.90 -39.66
CA ARG A 259 7.86 -5.47 -40.93
C ARG A 259 6.83 -6.42 -41.54
N LEU A 260 6.01 -7.07 -40.72
CA LEU A 260 5.01 -8.04 -41.17
C LEU A 260 3.65 -7.42 -41.44
N ASP A 261 3.29 -6.38 -40.68
CA ASP A 261 2.04 -5.62 -40.75
C ASP A 261 2.28 -4.13 -40.40
N PRO A 262 2.47 -3.26 -41.41
CA PRO A 262 2.76 -1.84 -41.21
C PRO A 262 1.68 -1.06 -40.43
N ASP A 263 0.42 -1.50 -40.46
CA ASP A 263 -0.70 -0.83 -39.78
C ASP A 263 -0.59 -0.91 -38.24
N MET A 264 0.26 -1.80 -37.74
CA MET A 264 0.51 -1.97 -36.31
C MET A 264 1.27 -0.80 -35.67
N ARG A 265 1.96 0.01 -36.48
CA ARG A 265 2.73 1.18 -36.01
C ARG A 265 1.84 2.23 -35.33
N GLY A 266 0.62 2.43 -35.81
CA GLY A 266 -0.34 3.39 -35.24
C GLY A 266 -1.07 2.90 -33.99
N LYS A 267 -0.91 1.62 -33.63
CA LYS A 267 -1.62 0.96 -32.52
C LYS A 267 -0.69 0.56 -31.38
N ARG A 268 0.55 1.06 -31.35
CA ARG A 268 1.56 0.71 -30.35
C ARG A 268 1.06 1.01 -28.93
N PRO A 269 1.05 0.02 -28.02
CA PRO A 269 0.82 0.31 -26.62
C PRO A 269 2.08 0.92 -26.01
N SER A 270 1.95 1.85 -25.08
CA SER A 270 3.12 2.42 -24.38
C SER A 270 3.62 1.44 -23.32
N ILE A 271 4.79 0.82 -23.53
CA ILE A 271 5.51 0.04 -22.51
C ILE A 271 6.65 0.89 -21.97
N ARG A 272 6.62 1.19 -20.68
CA ARG A 272 7.58 2.12 -20.05
C ARG A 272 8.76 1.36 -19.46
N ALA A 273 9.98 1.84 -19.74
CA ALA A 273 11.15 1.46 -18.97
C ALA A 273 10.99 1.99 -17.56
N ILE A 274 11.11 1.12 -16.56
CA ILE A 274 11.02 1.58 -15.17
C ILE A 274 12.09 2.67 -14.92
N ALA A 275 13.30 2.56 -15.48
CA ALA A 275 14.38 3.55 -15.32
C ALA A 275 14.09 4.95 -15.91
N SER A 276 13.39 5.08 -17.06
CA SER A 276 13.16 6.39 -17.69
C SER A 276 12.05 7.20 -17.02
N VAL A 277 11.19 6.56 -16.24
CA VAL A 277 10.14 7.23 -15.42
C VAL A 277 10.69 7.61 -14.04
N LEU A 278 11.74 6.93 -13.58
CA LEU A 278 12.36 7.13 -12.27
C LEU A 278 13.37 8.31 -12.24
N LEU A 279 13.87 8.76 -13.40
CA LEU A 279 14.97 9.72 -13.51
C LEU A 279 14.70 10.88 -14.49
N ASP A 280 13.50 10.98 -15.04
CA ASP A 280 13.12 12.17 -15.81
C ASP A 280 13.00 13.34 -14.84
N ASP A 281 13.63 14.48 -15.14
CA ASP A 281 13.54 15.70 -14.35
C ASP A 281 12.09 16.19 -14.39
N ALA A 282 11.30 15.70 -13.44
CA ALA A 282 9.92 16.13 -13.31
C ALA A 282 9.95 17.61 -12.93
N ASP A 283 9.32 18.42 -13.78
CA ASP A 283 9.06 19.82 -13.48
C ASP A 283 8.46 19.91 -12.07
N VAL A 284 9.02 20.76 -11.21
CA VAL A 284 8.52 21.01 -9.86
C VAL A 284 7.80 22.36 -9.77
N SER A 285 7.68 23.09 -10.88
CA SER A 285 7.01 24.40 -10.92
C SER A 285 5.53 24.32 -10.55
N MET A 286 4.90 23.15 -10.68
CA MET A 286 3.53 22.93 -10.24
C MET A 286 3.39 22.67 -8.73
N LEU A 287 4.50 22.49 -7.99
CA LEU A 287 4.47 22.32 -6.54
C LEU A 287 4.49 23.69 -5.86
N ASP A 288 3.42 23.99 -5.12
CA ASP A 288 3.33 25.25 -4.38
C ASP A 288 4.24 25.24 -3.15
N TYR A 289 5.38 25.94 -3.23
CA TYR A 289 6.23 26.13 -2.06
C TYR A 289 5.58 27.12 -1.08
N PRO A 290 5.34 26.74 0.19
CA PRO A 290 4.69 27.60 1.15
C PRO A 290 5.54 28.83 1.47
N GLN A 291 4.92 30.00 1.43
CA GLN A 291 5.50 31.25 1.90
C GLN A 291 5.25 31.39 3.40
N GLY A 292 6.30 31.61 4.19
CA GLY A 292 6.21 31.65 5.65
C GLY A 292 5.93 30.29 6.31
N GLU A 293 5.23 30.30 7.43
CA GLU A 293 4.88 29.07 8.17
C GLU A 293 3.73 28.32 7.48
N PRO A 294 3.93 27.07 7.03
CA PRO A 294 2.89 26.34 6.34
C PRO A 294 1.76 25.90 7.27
N ALA A 295 0.53 26.02 6.78
CA ALA A 295 -0.60 25.36 7.40
C ALA A 295 -0.39 23.84 7.40
N THR A 296 -0.39 23.24 8.59
CA THR A 296 -0.24 21.80 8.74
C THR A 296 -1.55 21.09 8.38
N ARG A 297 -1.45 20.05 7.56
CA ARG A 297 -2.54 19.17 7.19
C ARG A 297 -2.25 17.77 7.69
N MET A 298 -3.29 17.05 8.12
CA MET A 298 -3.11 15.64 8.49
C MET A 298 -2.79 14.82 7.23
N ARG A 299 -1.67 14.10 7.28
CA ARG A 299 -1.31 13.03 6.36
C ARG A 299 -1.98 11.76 6.85
N TRP A 300 -2.81 11.16 6.01
CA TRP A 300 -3.31 9.84 6.29
C TRP A 300 -2.29 8.81 5.79
N SER A 301 -1.32 8.47 6.62
CA SER A 301 -0.52 7.28 6.43
C SER A 301 -1.06 6.16 7.31
N GLY A 302 -1.08 4.93 6.79
CA GLY A 302 -1.46 3.76 7.56
C GLY A 302 -0.43 3.34 8.62
N LEU A 303 0.62 4.14 8.83
CA LEU A 303 1.65 3.98 9.85
C LEU A 303 1.24 4.76 11.09
N VAL A 304 0.77 4.05 12.12
CA VAL A 304 0.16 4.67 13.30
C VAL A 304 1.21 5.00 14.36
N TYR A 305 2.29 4.22 14.41
CA TYR A 305 3.35 4.33 15.41
C TYR A 305 4.69 4.82 14.83
N ALA A 306 4.70 5.27 13.57
CA ALA A 306 5.87 5.96 13.03
C ALA A 306 6.13 7.23 13.88
N ALA A 307 7.39 7.43 14.26
CA ALA A 307 7.76 8.69 14.90
C ALA A 307 7.75 9.85 13.91
N ASP A 308 7.67 11.02 14.52
CA ASP A 308 7.77 12.31 13.91
C ASP A 308 6.66 12.63 12.90
N GLY A 309 5.43 12.71 13.42
CA GLY A 309 4.35 13.47 12.80
C GLY A 309 3.73 12.84 11.54
N ARG A 310 2.40 12.92 11.45
CA ARG A 310 1.66 12.57 10.23
C ARG A 310 1.24 13.86 9.54
N ALA A 311 2.21 14.73 9.26
CA ALA A 311 1.97 16.09 8.80
C ALA A 311 2.35 16.28 7.35
N ASP A 312 1.43 16.84 6.56
CA ASP A 312 1.71 17.39 5.25
C ASP A 312 1.52 18.91 5.27
N ASN A 313 2.10 19.58 4.29
CA ASN A 313 1.70 20.93 3.89
C ASN A 313 1.16 20.88 2.45
N ILE A 314 0.98 22.04 1.81
CA ILE A 314 0.50 22.11 0.43
C ILE A 314 1.49 21.46 -0.55
N LEU A 315 2.80 21.73 -0.40
CA LEU A 315 3.87 21.16 -1.22
C LEU A 315 3.93 19.64 -1.08
N THR A 316 4.06 19.10 0.13
CA THR A 316 4.24 17.65 0.31
C THR A 316 3.00 16.85 -0.05
N ARG A 317 1.81 17.44 0.07
CA ARG A 317 0.59 16.82 -0.45
C ARG A 317 0.60 16.73 -1.97
N GLY A 318 0.89 17.83 -2.66
CA GLY A 318 1.03 17.85 -4.11
C GLY A 318 2.11 16.89 -4.60
N LEU A 319 3.27 16.89 -3.93
CA LEU A 319 4.39 16.00 -4.22
C LEU A 319 3.98 14.52 -4.14
N ARG A 320 3.27 14.13 -3.08
CA ARG A 320 2.79 12.74 -2.95
C ARG A 320 1.77 12.37 -4.01
N ASP A 321 0.85 13.28 -4.36
CA ASP A 321 -0.10 13.05 -5.44
C ASP A 321 0.65 12.84 -6.77
N GLU A 322 1.70 13.60 -7.04
CA GLU A 322 2.53 13.42 -8.24
C GLU A 322 3.40 12.15 -8.19
N ILE A 323 3.92 11.75 -7.02
CA ILE A 323 4.61 10.46 -6.86
C ILE A 323 3.68 9.30 -7.23
N VAL A 324 2.39 9.38 -6.85
CA VAL A 324 1.38 8.36 -7.19
C VAL A 324 1.07 8.38 -8.69
N LYS A 325 0.94 9.57 -9.30
CA LYS A 325 0.55 9.71 -10.72
C LYS A 325 1.68 9.41 -11.70
N ARG A 326 2.88 9.88 -11.40
CA ARG A 326 4.02 9.95 -12.34
C ARG A 326 5.21 9.10 -11.90
N GLY A 327 5.31 8.75 -10.61
CA GLY A 327 6.45 8.02 -10.05
C GLY A 327 7.43 8.92 -9.30
N PRO A 328 8.54 8.35 -8.78
CA PRO A 328 9.44 9.03 -7.85
C PRO A 328 10.43 10.00 -8.49
N GLY A 329 10.45 10.18 -9.82
CA GLY A 329 11.36 11.12 -10.49
C GLY A 329 11.26 12.57 -9.97
N ILE A 330 10.11 12.94 -9.40
CA ILE A 330 9.89 14.26 -8.77
C ILE A 330 10.51 14.40 -7.37
N ILE A 331 10.92 13.30 -6.72
CA ILE A 331 11.40 13.35 -5.32
C ILE A 331 12.71 14.12 -5.21
N ALA A 332 13.70 13.81 -6.06
CA ALA A 332 14.99 14.48 -5.99
C ALA A 332 14.91 15.98 -6.31
N PRO A 333 14.24 16.41 -7.40
CA PRO A 333 13.95 17.83 -7.64
C PRO A 333 13.21 18.51 -6.47
N ALA A 334 12.22 17.84 -5.86
CA ALA A 334 11.48 18.41 -4.74
C ALA A 334 12.33 18.57 -3.47
N ILE A 335 13.21 17.61 -3.17
CA ILE A 335 14.18 17.72 -2.06
C ILE A 335 15.15 18.88 -2.32
N ALA A 336 15.55 19.09 -3.58
CA ALA A 336 16.42 20.21 -3.96
C ALA A 336 15.77 21.60 -3.80
N LEU A 337 14.43 21.69 -3.70
CA LEU A 337 13.74 22.95 -3.39
C LEU A 337 13.91 23.40 -1.93
N ALA A 338 14.38 22.53 -1.04
CA ALA A 338 14.50 22.82 0.38
C ALA A 338 15.42 24.02 0.63
N ARG A 339 14.89 25.04 1.31
CA ARG A 339 15.65 26.26 1.68
C ARG A 339 16.49 26.09 2.93
N THR A 340 16.11 25.15 3.79
CA THR A 340 16.77 24.84 5.06
C THR A 340 16.88 23.33 5.23
N ASP A 341 17.74 22.88 6.15
CA ASP A 341 17.81 21.46 6.52
C ASP A 341 16.46 20.96 7.08
N GLY A 342 15.70 21.84 7.76
CA GLY A 342 14.35 21.53 8.26
C GLY A 342 13.36 21.27 7.12
N ASP A 343 13.36 22.11 6.08
CA ASP A 343 12.55 21.91 4.88
C ASP A 343 12.91 20.57 4.20
N ARG A 344 14.20 20.27 4.10
CA ARG A 344 14.70 19.03 3.49
C ARG A 344 14.24 17.79 4.27
N ALA A 345 14.37 17.82 5.59
CA ALA A 345 13.92 16.74 6.47
C ALA A 345 12.41 16.52 6.34
N PHE A 346 11.62 17.59 6.35
CA PHE A 346 10.17 17.54 6.20
C PHE A 346 9.74 16.91 4.87
N ILE A 347 10.38 17.31 3.76
CA ILE A 347 10.10 16.77 2.41
C ILE A 347 10.49 15.29 2.33
N ALA A 348 11.70 14.93 2.78
CA ALA A 348 12.17 13.55 2.77
C ALA A 348 11.27 12.63 3.62
N GLU A 349 10.86 13.10 4.81
CA GLU A 349 9.91 12.43 5.67
C GLU A 349 8.57 12.18 4.98
N ALA A 350 8.11 13.12 4.16
CA ALA A 350 6.87 12.99 3.39
C ALA A 350 6.98 11.96 2.28
N CYS A 351 8.10 11.95 1.56
CA CYS A 351 8.41 10.97 0.52
C CYS A 351 8.58 9.56 1.07
N ALA A 352 8.92 9.41 2.35
CA ALA A 352 9.13 8.12 2.99
C ALA A 352 7.88 7.53 3.67
N ASP A 353 6.79 8.28 3.81
CA ASP A 353 5.66 7.89 4.67
C ASP A 353 4.57 7.10 3.92
N TRP A 354 4.85 5.83 3.66
CA TRP A 354 3.94 4.89 2.98
C TRP A 354 3.64 3.68 3.86
N GLN A 355 2.38 3.22 3.88
CA GLN A 355 2.01 2.07 4.72
C GLN A 355 2.72 0.77 4.29
N ARG A 356 2.94 0.62 2.98
CA ARG A 356 3.69 -0.48 2.38
C ARG A 356 4.92 0.10 1.68
N PRO A 357 5.98 -0.70 1.47
CA PRO A 357 7.01 -0.40 0.50
C PRO A 357 6.34 -0.06 -0.82
N PRO A 358 6.51 1.17 -1.33
CA PRO A 358 6.05 1.47 -2.66
C PRO A 358 6.87 0.63 -3.64
N VAL A 359 6.20 0.05 -4.63
CA VAL A 359 6.88 -0.78 -5.66
C VAL A 359 7.94 0.03 -6.41
N TRP A 360 7.75 1.35 -6.52
CA TRP A 360 8.73 2.24 -7.14
C TRP A 360 10.01 2.41 -6.31
N LEU A 361 10.02 2.15 -5.00
CA LEU A 361 11.19 2.40 -4.14
C LEU A 361 12.32 1.41 -4.43
N GLU A 362 12.00 0.12 -4.54
CA GLU A 362 12.98 -0.92 -4.90
C GLU A 362 13.51 -0.69 -6.33
N ALA A 363 12.61 -0.36 -7.25
CA ALA A 363 13.02 -0.06 -8.61
C ALA A 363 13.88 1.20 -8.72
N TRP A 364 13.62 2.22 -7.89
CA TRP A 364 14.45 3.41 -7.80
C TRP A 364 15.84 3.09 -7.24
N LEU A 365 15.93 2.26 -6.20
CA LEU A 365 17.22 1.80 -5.66
C LEU A 365 18.06 1.07 -6.71
N GLN A 366 17.42 0.25 -7.55
CA GLN A 366 18.10 -0.46 -8.64
C GLN A 366 18.50 0.45 -9.80
N ALA A 367 17.64 1.42 -10.15
CA ALA A 367 17.89 2.32 -11.27
C ALA A 367 18.92 3.42 -10.95
N ALA A 368 19.01 3.83 -9.69
CA ALA A 368 19.89 4.90 -9.23
C ALA A 368 20.56 4.54 -7.90
N PRO A 369 21.43 3.50 -7.88
CA PRO A 369 22.07 3.01 -6.66
C PRO A 369 23.01 4.02 -6.00
N ASP A 370 23.41 5.06 -6.74
CA ASP A 370 24.30 6.12 -6.25
C ASP A 370 23.58 7.46 -6.01
N ALA A 371 22.24 7.50 -6.12
CA ALA A 371 21.48 8.69 -5.78
C ALA A 371 21.26 8.79 -4.26
N PHE A 372 21.59 9.93 -3.67
CA PHE A 372 21.41 10.18 -2.23
C PHE A 372 19.94 10.03 -1.80
N GLU A 373 19.02 10.58 -2.59
CA GLU A 373 17.62 10.73 -2.21
C GLU A 373 16.89 9.40 -2.08
N VAL A 374 17.24 8.41 -2.90
CA VAL A 374 16.62 7.08 -2.81
C VAL A 374 17.03 6.36 -1.52
N HIS A 375 18.30 6.49 -1.12
CA HIS A 375 18.81 5.90 0.12
C HIS A 375 18.26 6.60 1.35
N LEU A 376 18.16 7.94 1.32
CA LEU A 376 17.52 8.71 2.38
C LEU A 376 16.06 8.30 2.55
N VAL A 377 15.27 8.30 1.47
CA VAL A 377 13.84 7.96 1.51
C VAL A 377 13.64 6.50 1.91
N SER A 378 14.44 5.56 1.38
CA SER A 378 14.41 4.15 1.75
C SER A 378 14.68 3.94 3.24
N GLY A 379 15.75 4.56 3.74
CA GLY A 379 16.13 4.51 5.14
C GLY A 379 15.03 5.00 6.08
N ILE A 380 14.54 6.22 5.87
CA ILE A 380 13.44 6.80 6.66
C ILE A 380 12.20 5.92 6.59
N HIS A 381 11.86 5.40 5.40
CA HIS A 381 10.69 4.55 5.20
C HIS A 381 10.78 3.26 6.01
N SER A 382 11.94 2.61 5.99
CA SER A 382 12.22 1.40 6.75
C SER A 382 12.17 1.64 8.25
N VAL A 383 12.73 2.76 8.75
CA VAL A 383 12.58 3.14 10.17
C VAL A 383 11.11 3.32 10.55
N LYS A 384 10.34 4.12 9.80
CA LYS A 384 8.92 4.37 10.08
C LYS A 384 8.11 3.06 10.13
N ARG A 385 8.37 2.14 9.21
CA ARG A 385 7.74 0.81 9.18
C ARG A 385 8.22 -0.10 10.29
N ALA A 386 9.47 0.01 10.74
CA ALA A 386 9.97 -0.73 11.88
C ALA A 386 9.16 -0.36 13.12
N TRP A 387 9.04 0.93 13.43
CA TRP A 387 8.29 1.41 14.60
C TRP A 387 6.80 1.06 14.54
N ASP A 388 6.20 1.05 13.35
CA ASP A 388 4.83 0.54 13.18
C ASP A 388 4.70 -0.96 13.47
N ALA A 389 5.69 -1.77 13.06
CA ALA A 389 5.75 -3.21 13.37
C ALA A 389 5.99 -3.49 14.87
N ARG A 390 6.82 -2.67 15.53
CA ARG A 390 7.00 -2.71 16.99
C ARG A 390 5.67 -2.41 17.69
N GLY A 391 4.94 -1.41 17.20
CA GLY A 391 3.76 -0.87 17.85
C GLY A 391 4.10 -0.02 19.08
N GLY A 392 3.09 0.68 19.60
CA GLY A 392 3.24 1.61 20.73
C GLY A 392 3.20 0.97 22.12
N GLY A 393 3.14 -0.35 22.21
CA GLY A 393 3.18 -1.06 23.50
C GLY A 393 4.59 -1.08 24.10
N TRP A 394 4.67 -1.44 25.38
CA TRP A 394 5.95 -1.70 26.06
C TRP A 394 6.67 -2.89 25.42
N GLN A 395 5.93 -4.00 25.24
CA GLN A 395 6.40 -5.16 24.50
C GLN A 395 6.13 -4.96 22.99
N PRO A 396 7.15 -5.19 22.14
CA PRO A 396 6.98 -5.16 20.68
C PRO A 396 5.97 -6.21 20.20
N LYS A 397 5.10 -5.84 19.26
CA LYS A 397 4.14 -6.76 18.62
C LYS A 397 4.83 -7.77 17.71
N ASN A 398 5.91 -7.37 17.06
CA ASN A 398 6.73 -8.24 16.19
C ASN A 398 8.18 -7.76 16.23
N PHE A 399 8.97 -8.32 17.17
CA PHE A 399 10.36 -7.93 17.35
C PHE A 399 11.23 -8.30 16.15
N GLY A 400 11.10 -9.51 15.58
CA GLY A 400 11.92 -9.92 14.42
C GLY A 400 11.71 -9.02 13.19
N LEU A 401 10.45 -8.62 12.92
CA LEU A 401 10.14 -7.69 11.82
C LEU A 401 10.54 -6.24 12.13
N PHE A 402 10.52 -5.85 13.40
CA PHE A 402 11.05 -4.57 13.85
C PHE A 402 12.56 -4.52 13.60
N GLU A 403 13.27 -5.54 14.05
CA GLU A 403 14.72 -5.68 13.92
C GLU A 403 15.18 -5.71 12.47
N SER A 404 14.57 -6.56 11.63
CA SER A 404 14.97 -6.70 10.22
C SER A 404 14.85 -5.39 9.45
N ARG A 405 13.79 -4.62 9.70
CA ARG A 405 13.54 -3.33 9.05
C ARG A 405 14.50 -2.24 9.54
N LEU A 406 14.96 -2.31 10.79
CA LEU A 406 15.97 -1.38 11.29
C LEU A 406 17.35 -1.67 10.67
N ILE A 407 17.70 -2.94 10.43
CA ILE A 407 18.92 -3.30 9.71
C ILE A 407 18.88 -2.74 8.27
N GLU A 408 17.76 -2.95 7.56
CA GLU A 408 17.54 -2.36 6.22
C GLU A 408 17.64 -0.83 6.23
N ALA A 409 17.11 -0.21 7.30
CA ALA A 409 17.17 1.23 7.48
C ALA A 409 18.60 1.73 7.69
N GLU A 410 19.37 1.14 8.59
CA GLU A 410 20.76 1.53 8.86
C GLU A 410 21.63 1.39 7.62
N GLN A 411 21.49 0.30 6.87
CA GLN A 411 22.20 0.11 5.60
C GLN A 411 21.93 1.25 4.60
N SER A 412 20.65 1.57 4.38
CA SER A 412 20.25 2.64 3.46
C SER A 412 20.70 4.02 3.97
N LEU A 413 20.55 4.29 5.28
CA LEU A 413 20.94 5.59 5.86
C LEU A 413 22.45 5.78 5.88
N HIS A 414 23.25 4.76 6.18
CA HIS A 414 24.70 4.83 6.05
C HIS A 414 25.11 5.13 4.61
N ARG A 415 24.51 4.45 3.61
CA ARG A 415 24.76 4.76 2.21
C ARG A 415 24.40 6.21 1.86
N ALA A 416 23.29 6.73 2.39
CA ALA A 416 22.94 8.14 2.24
C ALA A 416 24.01 9.08 2.84
N THR A 417 24.57 8.75 4.02
CA THR A 417 25.65 9.56 4.64
C THR A 417 26.96 9.53 3.85
N GLU A 418 27.25 8.45 3.11
CA GLU A 418 28.41 8.37 2.23
C GLU A 418 28.22 9.20 0.96
N LEU A 419 27.02 9.16 0.38
CA LEU A 419 26.69 9.84 -0.87
C LEU A 419 26.55 11.36 -0.72
N ARG A 420 26.03 11.82 0.43
CA ARG A 420 25.94 13.25 0.75
C ARG A 420 26.44 13.51 2.18
N PRO A 421 27.77 13.58 2.38
CA PRO A 421 28.37 13.69 3.70
C PRO A 421 28.10 15.01 4.41
N ASP A 422 27.51 16.02 3.78
CA ASP A 422 27.16 17.31 4.36
C ASP A 422 25.71 17.37 4.89
N ASP A 423 24.85 16.42 4.49
CA ASP A 423 23.45 16.39 4.90
C ASP A 423 23.27 15.88 6.34
N PRO A 424 22.57 16.61 7.23
CA PRO A 424 22.36 16.17 8.63
C PRO A 424 21.19 15.20 8.81
N THR A 425 20.32 15.03 7.80
CA THR A 425 19.05 14.30 7.89
C THR A 425 19.30 12.81 8.08
N ALA A 426 20.17 12.21 7.26
CA ALA A 426 20.49 10.78 7.36
C ALA A 426 21.11 10.43 8.73
N TRP A 427 22.00 11.29 9.25
CA TRP A 427 22.57 11.14 10.59
C TRP A 427 21.53 11.19 11.70
N ALA A 428 20.57 12.12 11.63
CA ALA A 428 19.47 12.16 12.60
C ALA A 428 18.69 10.84 12.60
N TRP A 429 18.30 10.34 11.43
CA TRP A 429 17.56 9.08 11.33
C TRP A 429 18.36 7.86 11.76
N LEU A 430 19.70 7.86 11.63
CA LEU A 430 20.56 6.81 12.19
C LEU A 430 20.50 6.76 13.73
N ILE A 431 20.40 7.91 14.42
CA ILE A 431 20.19 7.93 15.88
C ILE A 431 18.89 7.21 16.22
N TYR A 432 17.83 7.51 15.47
CA TYR A 432 16.51 6.96 15.73
C TYR A 432 16.41 5.46 15.39
N ALA A 433 17.11 5.01 14.35
CA ALA A 433 17.26 3.60 14.01
C ALA A 433 18.09 2.85 15.06
N GLY A 434 19.28 3.37 15.39
CA GLY A 434 20.21 2.76 16.35
C GLY A 434 19.61 2.63 17.74
N LYS A 435 18.80 3.60 18.19
CA LYS A 435 18.02 3.48 19.42
C LYS A 435 17.10 2.25 19.38
N GLY A 436 16.41 2.05 18.26
CA GLY A 436 15.53 0.89 18.07
C GLY A 436 16.31 -0.44 18.04
N ARG A 437 17.56 -0.42 17.55
CA ARG A 437 18.49 -1.56 17.54
C ARG A 437 19.14 -1.83 18.90
N GLY A 438 18.98 -0.93 19.87
CA GLY A 438 19.62 -1.03 21.18
C GLY A 438 21.12 -0.75 21.13
N HIS A 439 21.57 0.15 20.26
CA HIS A 439 22.96 0.62 20.29
C HIS A 439 23.27 1.36 21.59
N GLU A 440 24.52 1.21 22.05
CA GLU A 440 25.03 1.89 23.23
C GLU A 440 24.94 3.41 23.09
N LEU A 441 24.71 4.10 24.21
CA LEU A 441 24.48 5.54 24.23
C LEU A 441 25.69 6.31 23.67
N GLU A 442 26.91 5.85 23.93
CA GLU A 442 28.15 6.42 23.41
C GLU A 442 28.20 6.35 21.88
N ALA A 443 27.79 5.23 21.27
CA ALA A 443 27.74 5.07 19.83
C ALA A 443 26.69 6.02 19.20
N LEU A 444 25.51 6.12 19.83
CA LEU A 444 24.47 7.07 19.40
C LEU A 444 24.93 8.52 19.53
N TYR A 445 25.74 8.84 20.56
CA TYR A 445 26.31 10.16 20.73
C TYR A 445 27.35 10.50 19.64
N GLU A 446 28.15 9.54 19.18
CA GLU A 446 29.03 9.73 18.03
C GLU A 446 28.25 10.05 16.75
N ILE A 447 27.13 9.35 16.50
CA ILE A 447 26.22 9.63 15.38
C ILE A 447 25.61 11.04 15.53
N PHE A 448 25.17 11.40 16.74
CA PHE A 448 24.65 12.74 17.04
C PHE A 448 25.68 13.83 16.75
N LYS A 449 26.95 13.64 17.15
CA LYS A 449 28.04 14.57 16.83
C LYS A 449 28.23 14.78 15.32
N GLN A 450 28.00 13.74 14.51
CA GLN A 450 28.04 13.89 13.06
C GLN A 450 26.91 14.82 12.57
N ALA A 451 25.67 14.63 13.03
CA ALA A 451 24.56 15.51 12.64
C ALA A 451 24.82 16.98 13.02
N ILE A 452 25.22 17.25 14.27
CA ILE A 452 25.39 18.63 14.75
C ILE A 452 26.68 19.30 14.25
N ARG A 453 27.68 18.54 13.77
CA ARG A 453 28.83 19.14 13.08
C ARG A 453 28.41 19.82 11.78
N ARG A 454 27.39 19.28 11.11
CA ARG A 454 26.85 19.79 9.84
C ARG A 454 25.84 20.91 10.08
N SER A 455 24.94 20.67 11.03
CA SER A 455 23.86 21.60 11.36
C SER A 455 23.68 21.67 12.88
N PRO A 456 24.38 22.59 13.58
CA PRO A 456 24.51 22.59 15.05
C PRO A 456 23.23 22.62 15.85
N PHE A 457 22.14 23.16 15.30
CA PHE A 457 20.85 23.29 15.96
C PHE A 457 19.74 22.59 15.18
N PHE A 458 20.10 21.55 14.41
CA PHE A 458 19.14 20.74 13.66
C PHE A 458 18.20 20.00 14.60
N ARG A 459 16.94 20.44 14.63
CA ARG A 459 15.92 19.97 15.58
C ARG A 459 15.72 18.45 15.55
N PRO A 460 15.57 17.77 14.39
CA PRO A 460 15.36 16.32 14.36
C PRO A 460 16.47 15.53 15.06
N ALA A 461 17.74 15.89 14.86
CA ALA A 461 18.86 15.22 15.54
C ALA A 461 18.79 15.40 17.07
N HIS A 462 18.45 16.61 17.54
CA HIS A 462 18.30 16.88 18.96
C HIS A 462 17.11 16.13 19.57
N THR A 463 15.97 16.09 18.89
CA THR A 463 14.80 15.33 19.33
C THR A 463 15.08 13.83 19.40
N PHE A 464 15.70 13.25 18.37
CA PHE A 464 15.98 11.82 18.36
C PHE A 464 17.00 11.42 19.42
N PHE A 465 18.03 12.24 19.66
CA PHE A 465 18.98 12.00 20.74
C PHE A 465 18.39 12.28 22.13
N LEU A 466 17.51 13.27 22.28
CA LEU A 466 16.78 13.48 23.53
C LEU A 466 15.98 12.23 23.92
N ASP A 467 15.28 11.60 22.97
CA ASP A 467 14.49 10.40 23.25
C ASP A 467 15.39 9.20 23.64
N THR A 468 16.64 9.10 23.18
CA THR A 468 17.58 8.06 23.65
C THR A 468 17.96 8.24 25.12
N LEU A 469 17.89 9.47 25.65
CA LEU A 469 18.20 9.79 27.05
C LEU A 469 17.01 9.56 27.98
N ALA A 470 15.82 9.26 27.47
CA ALA A 470 14.65 9.00 28.30
C ALA A 470 14.84 7.69 29.11
N PRO A 471 14.33 7.61 30.36
CA PRO A 471 14.47 6.42 31.22
C PRO A 471 13.98 5.12 30.57
N LYS A 472 12.92 5.20 29.75
CA LYS A 472 12.36 4.07 29.01
C LYS A 472 13.31 3.43 27.99
N TRP A 473 14.40 4.11 27.66
CA TRP A 473 15.43 3.65 26.72
C TRP A 473 16.80 3.49 27.39
N GLY A 474 16.85 3.35 28.73
CA GLY A 474 18.10 3.13 29.48
C GLY A 474 18.85 4.41 29.85
N GLY A 475 18.30 5.59 29.53
CA GLY A 475 18.83 6.89 29.97
C GLY A 475 18.39 7.28 31.38
N SER A 476 18.43 8.58 31.69
CA SER A 476 17.96 9.10 32.98
C SER A 476 17.27 10.46 32.83
N ARG A 477 16.30 10.72 33.70
CA ARG A 477 15.55 11.99 33.77
C ARG A 477 16.50 13.19 33.83
N ALA A 478 17.53 13.11 34.66
CA ALA A 478 18.52 14.16 34.84
C ALA A 478 19.32 14.43 33.55
N LYS A 479 19.86 13.38 32.91
CA LYS A 479 20.63 13.52 31.65
C LYS A 479 19.78 14.11 30.53
N MET A 480 18.52 13.68 30.42
CA MET A 480 17.58 14.18 29.42
C MET A 480 17.29 15.68 29.58
N LEU A 481 16.93 16.12 30.80
CA LEU A 481 16.67 17.53 31.08
C LEU A 481 17.94 18.38 30.92
N GLU A 482 19.08 17.91 31.41
CA GLU A 482 20.37 18.60 31.26
C GLU A 482 20.74 18.80 29.78
N PHE A 483 20.55 17.77 28.96
CA PHE A 483 20.78 17.85 27.52
C PHE A 483 19.91 18.93 26.86
N ALA A 484 18.60 18.92 27.13
CA ALA A 484 17.67 19.90 26.57
C ALA A 484 18.03 21.34 26.97
N ARG A 485 18.35 21.55 28.25
CA ARG A 485 18.78 22.86 28.79
C ARG A 485 20.07 23.34 28.12
N LYS A 486 21.09 22.49 28.02
CA LYS A 486 22.38 22.84 27.39
C LYS A 486 22.23 23.18 25.91
N ALA A 487 21.44 22.41 25.17
CA ALA A 487 21.20 22.67 23.75
C ALA A 487 20.44 24.00 23.55
N SER A 488 19.38 24.24 24.33
CA SER A 488 18.64 25.52 24.29
C SER A 488 19.47 26.73 24.75
N ALA A 489 20.37 26.55 25.72
CA ALA A 489 21.25 27.63 26.19
C ALA A 489 22.30 28.06 25.14
N ARG A 490 22.75 27.13 24.29
CA ARG A 490 23.74 27.39 23.24
C ARG A 490 23.13 27.86 21.93
N ALA A 491 21.85 27.61 21.72
CA ALA A 491 21.15 27.94 20.49
C ALA A 491 20.90 29.46 20.36
N PRO A 492 21.04 30.03 19.15
CA PRO A 492 20.66 31.40 18.89
C PRO A 492 19.15 31.58 19.05
N ALA A 493 18.72 32.77 19.44
CA ALA A 493 17.30 33.12 19.45
C ALA A 493 16.67 32.87 18.06
N GLY A 494 15.43 32.39 18.04
CA GLY A 494 14.74 32.00 16.81
C GLY A 494 14.96 30.54 16.36
N ALA A 495 15.87 29.78 17.00
CA ALA A 495 16.12 28.40 16.59
C ALA A 495 15.00 27.43 17.01
N SER A 496 14.56 26.56 16.10
CA SER A 496 13.51 25.56 16.37
C SER A 496 13.91 24.54 17.46
N VAL A 497 15.22 24.35 17.70
CA VAL A 497 15.77 23.48 18.74
C VAL A 497 15.32 23.85 20.15
N HIS A 498 14.89 25.09 20.41
CA HIS A 498 14.36 25.45 21.73
C HIS A 498 13.14 24.62 22.15
N SER A 499 12.39 24.00 21.21
CA SER A 499 11.27 23.13 21.54
C SER A 499 11.65 21.87 22.30
N ILE A 500 12.93 21.44 22.24
CA ILE A 500 13.34 20.21 22.93
C ILE A 500 13.24 20.34 24.46
N VAL A 501 13.20 21.56 25.00
CA VAL A 501 12.90 21.82 26.42
C VAL A 501 11.47 21.40 26.73
N ALA A 502 10.51 21.81 25.89
CA ALA A 502 9.12 21.38 26.02
C ALA A 502 8.97 19.86 25.85
N GLU A 503 9.67 19.27 24.87
CA GLU A 503 9.71 17.81 24.66
C GLU A 503 10.23 17.06 25.89
N ALA A 504 11.34 17.52 26.47
CA ALA A 504 11.95 16.91 27.66
C ALA A 504 11.05 16.99 28.90
N HIS A 505 10.41 18.13 29.14
CA HIS A 505 9.47 18.28 30.26
C HIS A 505 8.21 17.44 30.07
N VAL A 506 7.68 17.34 28.84
CA VAL A 506 6.56 16.45 28.56
C VAL A 506 6.94 14.99 28.78
N GLU A 507 8.08 14.54 28.27
CA GLU A 507 8.55 13.16 28.48
C GLU A 507 8.79 12.87 29.97
N MET A 508 9.36 13.82 30.71
CA MET A 508 9.54 13.72 32.17
C MET A 508 8.20 13.58 32.90
N GLY A 509 7.20 14.40 32.55
CA GLY A 509 5.84 14.28 33.09
C GLY A 509 5.19 12.94 32.75
N CYS A 510 5.33 12.45 31.52
CA CYS A 510 4.84 11.13 31.13
C CYS A 510 5.54 9.97 31.88
N ASP A 511 6.83 10.12 32.17
CA ASP A 511 7.58 9.13 32.93
C ASP A 511 7.16 9.10 34.41
N LEU A 512 6.97 10.27 35.04
CA LEU A 512 6.43 10.39 36.39
C LEU A 512 5.03 9.81 36.52
N GLU A 513 4.17 10.05 35.53
CA GLU A 513 2.82 9.51 35.50
C GLU A 513 2.84 7.98 35.40
N ARG A 514 3.74 7.44 34.56
CA ARG A 514 3.95 6.00 34.42
C ARG A 514 4.47 5.34 35.69
N SER A 515 5.38 6.00 36.41
CA SER A 515 5.89 5.53 37.70
C SER A 515 4.95 5.82 38.88
N LYS A 516 3.84 6.54 38.63
CA LYS A 516 2.83 6.94 39.63
C LYS A 516 3.38 7.90 40.70
N GLU A 517 4.40 8.68 40.37
CA GLU A 517 4.99 9.67 41.26
C GLU A 517 4.22 11.01 41.23
N SER A 518 3.74 11.43 40.06
CA SER A 518 2.94 12.65 39.85
C SER A 518 2.25 12.59 38.49
N THR A 519 1.15 13.32 38.30
CA THR A 519 0.54 13.47 36.97
C THR A 519 1.37 14.40 36.09
N LEU A 520 1.24 14.28 34.76
CA LEU A 520 1.91 15.16 33.81
C LEU A 520 1.56 16.64 34.06
N ALA A 521 0.31 16.95 34.35
CA ALA A 521 -0.14 18.32 34.60
C ALA A 521 0.45 18.90 35.90
N GLU A 522 0.43 18.15 37.00
CA GLU A 522 1.03 18.58 38.27
C GLU A 522 2.52 18.90 38.13
N TYR A 523 3.27 18.05 37.41
CA TYR A 523 4.69 18.30 37.13
C TYR A 523 4.90 19.59 36.30
N LEU A 524 4.16 19.73 35.20
CA LEU A 524 4.30 20.89 34.30
C LEU A 524 3.85 22.21 34.94
N GLN A 525 2.99 22.16 35.95
CA GLN A 525 2.51 23.33 36.70
C GLN A 525 3.46 23.80 37.82
N GLN A 526 4.57 23.08 38.06
CA GLN A 526 5.59 23.54 38.98
C GLN A 526 6.21 24.86 38.49
N VAL A 527 6.40 25.82 39.41
CA VAL A 527 6.85 27.19 39.09
C VAL A 527 8.16 27.19 38.28
N GLY A 528 9.14 26.35 38.66
CA GLY A 528 10.40 26.23 37.92
C GLY A 528 10.22 25.70 36.51
N VAL A 529 9.33 24.71 36.31
CA VAL A 529 9.05 24.14 34.99
C VAL A 529 8.32 25.15 34.10
N GLN A 530 7.33 25.86 34.65
CA GLN A 530 6.65 26.95 33.93
C GLN A 530 7.64 28.03 33.46
N GLN A 531 8.59 28.40 34.31
CA GLN A 531 9.63 29.37 33.97
C GLN A 531 10.51 28.88 32.82
N GLU A 532 11.02 27.63 32.88
CA GLU A 532 11.84 27.05 31.81
C GLU A 532 11.07 26.98 30.47
N LEU A 533 9.79 26.62 30.50
CA LEU A 533 8.94 26.60 29.31
C LEU A 533 8.75 27.99 28.71
N ARG A 534 8.49 29.02 29.54
CA ARG A 534 8.35 30.41 29.08
C ARG A 534 9.66 30.94 28.50
N GLU A 535 10.78 30.69 29.16
CA GLU A 535 12.11 31.12 28.69
C GLU A 535 12.45 30.49 27.34
N ALA A 536 12.26 29.18 27.19
CA ALA A 536 12.49 28.48 25.92
C ALA A 536 11.55 28.99 24.82
N ASN A 537 10.26 29.22 25.12
CA ASN A 537 9.29 29.77 24.18
C ASN A 537 9.67 31.19 23.73
N ASN A 538 10.07 32.05 24.68
CA ASN A 538 10.49 33.42 24.41
C ASN A 538 11.76 33.48 23.55
N LYS A 539 12.72 32.57 23.77
CA LYS A 539 13.91 32.45 22.92
C LYS A 539 13.54 31.99 21.51
N ALA A 540 12.60 31.04 21.38
CA ALA A 540 12.15 30.53 20.09
C ALA A 540 11.40 31.57 19.25
N PHE A 541 10.49 32.35 19.83
CA PHE A 541 9.56 33.17 19.04
C PHE A 541 9.67 34.69 19.27
N ARG A 542 10.16 35.17 20.43
CA ARG A 542 10.09 36.60 20.79
C ARG A 542 11.45 37.31 20.71
N SER A 543 12.52 36.64 21.08
CA SER A 543 13.85 37.28 21.22
C SER A 543 14.60 37.44 19.89
N GLY A 544 14.18 36.74 18.85
CA GLY A 544 14.79 36.82 17.52
C GLY A 544 13.83 36.61 16.34
N GLY A 545 12.58 36.21 16.60
CA GLY A 545 11.65 35.73 15.57
C GLY A 545 12.14 34.42 14.93
N ILE A 546 11.33 33.36 14.96
CA ILE A 546 11.68 32.13 14.24
C ILE A 546 11.70 32.44 12.74
N ALA A 547 12.78 32.07 12.04
CA ALA A 547 12.79 32.06 10.58
C ALA A 547 11.90 30.89 10.12
N PRO A 548 10.73 31.14 9.51
CA PRO A 548 9.78 30.07 9.22
C PRO A 548 10.34 29.02 8.25
N ASP A 549 10.28 27.77 8.69
CA ASP A 549 10.50 26.59 7.86
C ASP A 549 9.29 25.64 7.94
N MET A 550 9.33 24.53 7.20
CA MET A 550 8.26 23.54 7.20
C MET A 550 8.10 22.81 8.55
N GLU A 551 9.12 22.82 9.40
CA GLU A 551 9.14 22.22 10.73
C GLU A 551 8.60 23.15 11.84
N THR A 552 8.55 24.45 11.59
CA THR A 552 8.11 25.47 12.56
C THR A 552 6.73 25.18 13.18
N PRO A 553 5.71 24.72 12.42
CA PRO A 553 4.43 24.30 13.01
C PRO A 553 4.56 23.16 14.04
N ARG A 554 5.56 22.27 13.88
CA ARG A 554 5.87 21.19 14.85
C ARG A 554 6.42 21.78 16.15
N THR A 555 7.35 22.72 16.06
CA THR A 555 7.86 23.50 17.20
C THR A 555 6.71 24.19 17.94
N ARG A 556 5.80 24.86 17.21
CA ARG A 556 4.60 25.47 17.81
C ARG A 556 3.70 24.45 18.51
N ALA A 557 3.52 23.26 17.93
CA ALA A 557 2.66 22.23 18.53
C ALA A 557 3.19 21.71 19.86
N TRP A 558 4.52 21.55 19.99
CA TRP A 558 5.15 21.16 21.26
C TRP A 558 4.97 22.22 22.34
N PHE A 559 5.23 23.49 22.03
CA PHE A 559 5.00 24.58 22.98
C PHE A 559 3.52 24.73 23.32
N ALA A 560 2.62 24.71 22.33
CA ALA A 560 1.17 24.77 22.54
C ALA A 560 0.69 23.71 23.55
N TYR A 561 1.17 22.48 23.42
CA TYR A 561 0.79 21.40 24.33
C TYR A 561 1.37 21.59 25.73
N ALA A 562 2.69 21.81 25.83
CA ALA A 562 3.37 21.92 27.11
C ALA A 562 2.87 23.12 27.93
N LEU A 563 2.71 24.29 27.30
CA LEU A 563 2.19 25.51 27.93
C LEU A 563 0.75 25.32 28.40
N TRP A 564 -0.10 24.68 27.59
CA TRP A 564 -1.48 24.40 27.99
C TRP A 564 -1.54 23.46 29.20
N GLN A 565 -0.76 22.37 29.21
CA GLN A 565 -0.69 21.45 30.35
C GLN A 565 -0.10 22.10 31.61
N ALA A 566 0.82 23.06 31.41
CA ALA A 566 1.40 23.89 32.46
C ALA A 566 0.46 25.00 32.97
N ASN A 567 -0.80 25.08 32.51
CA ASN A 567 -1.77 26.13 32.84
C ASN A 567 -1.32 27.57 32.44
N LEU A 568 -0.52 27.67 31.37
CA LEU A 568 -0.07 28.91 30.75
C LEU A 568 -0.94 29.21 29.52
N THR A 569 -2.23 29.48 29.76
CA THR A 569 -3.27 29.47 28.72
C THR A 569 -3.11 30.57 27.68
N ASP A 570 -2.64 31.75 28.06
CA ASP A 570 -2.45 32.88 27.14
C ASP A 570 -1.31 32.62 26.15
N GLU A 571 -0.18 32.11 26.63
CA GLU A 571 0.94 31.70 25.77
C GLU A 571 0.57 30.50 24.90
N ALA A 572 -0.14 29.51 25.46
CA ALA A 572 -0.63 28.39 24.67
C ALA A 572 -1.58 28.85 23.55
N ALA A 573 -2.46 29.82 23.83
CA ALA A 573 -3.39 30.38 22.86
C ALA A 573 -2.68 31.02 21.66
N GLU A 574 -1.51 31.63 21.86
CA GLU A 574 -0.67 32.21 20.79
C GLU A 574 -0.36 31.16 19.71
N HIS A 575 0.13 29.99 20.12
CA HIS A 575 0.46 28.90 19.20
C HIS A 575 -0.78 28.18 18.67
N LEU A 576 -1.78 27.96 19.52
CA LEU A 576 -3.01 27.26 19.15
C LEU A 576 -3.78 27.98 18.04
N ARG A 577 -3.77 29.32 17.99
CA ARG A 577 -4.38 30.10 16.89
C ARG A 577 -3.74 29.77 15.53
N ILE A 578 -2.43 29.50 15.50
CA ILE A 578 -1.65 29.31 14.26
C ILE A 578 -1.70 27.86 13.77
N ILE A 579 -1.51 26.87 14.64
CA ILE A 579 -1.44 25.45 14.22
C ILE A 579 -2.80 24.88 13.77
N GLY A 580 -3.90 25.63 13.93
CA GLY A 580 -5.23 25.28 13.44
C GLY A 580 -6.06 24.41 14.41
N THR A 581 -7.18 23.87 13.91
CA THR A 581 -8.18 23.10 14.69
C THR A 581 -7.88 21.60 14.78
N THR A 582 -6.88 21.14 14.03
CA THR A 582 -6.39 19.76 14.02
C THR A 582 -4.87 19.78 14.04
N SER A 583 -4.25 18.89 14.80
CA SER A 583 -2.80 18.71 14.79
C SER A 583 -2.48 17.37 14.17
N ALA A 584 -1.64 17.42 13.14
CA ALA A 584 -0.99 16.26 12.56
C ALA A 584 0.15 15.71 13.43
N TRP A 585 0.56 16.49 14.44
CA TRP A 585 1.63 16.17 15.37
C TRP A 585 1.08 15.31 16.51
N GLY A 586 1.77 14.20 16.77
CA GLY A 586 1.31 13.14 17.69
C GLY A 586 1.06 13.58 19.13
N ILE A 587 1.58 14.75 19.53
CA ILE A 587 1.48 15.30 20.87
C ILE A 587 0.02 15.62 21.30
N PHE A 588 -0.87 15.91 20.35
CA PHE A 588 -2.31 16.12 20.62
C PHE A 588 -3.17 14.89 20.24
N GLY A 589 -2.54 13.74 19.96
CA GLY A 589 -3.21 12.52 19.51
C GLY A 589 -3.50 11.53 20.64
N PRO A 590 -4.44 10.59 20.43
CA PRO A 590 -4.80 9.55 21.41
C PRO A 590 -3.73 8.45 21.58
N ASN A 591 -2.60 8.53 20.86
CA ASN A 591 -1.52 7.53 20.88
C ASN A 591 -0.54 7.73 22.04
N LEU A 592 -0.63 8.85 22.77
CA LEU A 592 -0.03 8.93 24.10
C LEU A 592 -0.96 8.12 25.03
N PRO A 593 -0.50 7.01 25.64
CA PRO A 593 -1.36 6.03 26.33
C PRO A 593 -2.17 6.57 27.54
N PHE A 594 -2.10 7.88 27.81
CA PHE A 594 -2.74 8.54 28.96
C PHE A 594 -3.56 9.80 28.57
N SER A 595 -3.64 10.16 27.29
CA SER A 595 -4.21 11.45 26.86
C SER A 595 -5.59 11.33 26.20
N LYS A 596 -6.63 11.83 26.89
CA LYS A 596 -7.88 12.34 26.25
C LYS A 596 -7.68 13.73 25.62
N SER A 597 -6.44 14.20 25.54
CA SER A 597 -6.11 15.53 25.07
C SER A 597 -6.27 15.60 23.56
N SER A 598 -6.89 16.68 23.11
CA SER A 598 -7.05 17.00 21.69
C SER A 598 -6.81 18.49 21.50
N VAL A 599 -6.34 18.90 20.33
CA VAL A 599 -6.19 20.33 19.99
C VAL A 599 -7.50 21.08 20.23
N LYS A 600 -8.64 20.47 19.91
CA LYS A 600 -9.97 21.07 20.14
C LYS A 600 -10.20 21.39 21.62
N ARG A 601 -9.83 20.48 22.52
CA ARG A 601 -9.93 20.70 23.97
C ARG A 601 -8.98 21.82 24.41
N ALA A 602 -7.72 21.77 24.00
CA ALA A 602 -6.73 22.80 24.32
C ALA A 602 -7.18 24.19 23.86
N ARG A 603 -7.68 24.30 22.62
CA ARG A 603 -8.25 25.54 22.07
C ARG A 603 -9.40 26.07 22.92
N LYS A 604 -10.37 25.21 23.25
CA LYS A 604 -11.52 25.58 24.08
C LYS A 604 -11.09 26.10 25.46
N GLU A 605 -10.18 25.40 26.12
CA GLU A 605 -9.69 25.77 27.46
C GLU A 605 -8.81 27.04 27.43
N CYS A 606 -8.11 27.30 26.33
CA CYS A 606 -7.32 28.51 26.13
C CYS A 606 -8.10 29.66 25.46
N GLY A 607 -9.43 29.58 25.36
CA GLY A 607 -10.26 30.65 24.77
C GLY A 607 -10.06 30.90 23.27
N VAL A 608 -9.53 29.93 22.54
CA VAL A 608 -9.34 29.99 21.08
C VAL A 608 -10.54 29.33 20.38
N ARG A 609 -11.28 30.10 19.58
CA ARG A 609 -12.48 29.63 18.85
C ARG A 609 -12.12 28.70 17.69
#